data_AF-A0A7Z7QQ62-F1
#
_entry.id   AF-A0A7Z7QQ62-F1
#
_cell.length_a   1.000
_cell.length_b   1.000
_cell.length_c   1.000
_cell.angle_alpha   90.00
_cell.angle_beta   90.00
_cell.angle_gamma   90.00
#
_symmetry.space_group_name_H-M   'P 1'
#
loop_
_entity.id
_entity.type
_entity.pdbx_description
1 polymer ?
#
loop_
_entity_poly.entity_id
_entity_poly.type
_entity_poly.pdbx_seq_one_letter_code
_entity_poly.pdbx_strand_id
1 'polypeptide(L)'
;MSDRFIMFNDEQLDAMKVMILQDLARLLLKNEDTQVKIHKFPYYDAIQNEVICSSFWAHRPKTIEHTGLKTDILLATYSYFHMDPQVVNEVLNNEEGFKHPKLYRQLFKMIEEMRILNLIIKQRPMTQRMIQVRKQIRKQYCESQINVYRTKTLFTDLLFLNLELSFLQDDFYTVPDIHVELDGILNRMYQYLPDAFQLRSSEETMYLVQRIMFQVDDWLSEDMLNEYYHIPRHIYEALSNLTLEDLKRTDAAQTDGHRDEEEEEEVEAEQIESKYADSDTAGGTYLEMELHEGENSEVLSDNDTAREGDSTDDMTDMISKKGRGSKDTKENEEGGEQGPSNQLLSLSGINQYVDIKWNVPEIQPEYFEAYRQVQSEVQYEIKDLIQIIKKTIDREYQDVRTHLTKGRLQRNLVNWFIDDQYKLFYKKADQSRTFDATFTLLIDASASMHDKMEETIKGVVLFHETLKSHNVKHEILAFNEDAFEADAEYQPNIIG
;
A
#
# COMPACT_ATOMS: atom_id res chain seq x y z
N MET A 1 -12.71 19.56 23.23
CA MET A 1 -11.62 18.57 23.34
C MET A 1 -11.45 17.96 21.96
N SER A 2 -10.21 17.70 21.58
CA SER A 2 -9.78 17.35 20.22
C SER A 2 -10.36 16.00 19.77
N ASP A 3 -11.35 15.99 18.90
CA ASP A 3 -11.79 14.82 18.15
C ASP A 3 -10.65 14.37 17.23
N ARG A 4 -9.94 13.30 17.59
CA ARG A 4 -8.99 12.63 16.70
C ARG A 4 -9.81 11.76 15.75
N PHE A 5 -10.10 12.31 14.58
CA PHE A 5 -10.53 11.52 13.43
C PHE A 5 -9.34 10.63 13.01
N ILE A 6 -9.51 9.32 13.12
CA ILE A 6 -8.64 8.35 12.46
C ILE A 6 -9.15 8.30 11.01
N MET A 7 -8.48 9.04 10.12
CA MET A 7 -8.64 8.83 8.68
C MET A 7 -7.95 7.50 8.36
N PHE A 8 -8.74 6.46 8.14
CA PHE A 8 -8.30 5.31 7.38
C PHE A 8 -7.95 5.78 5.96
N ASN A 9 -6.96 5.12 5.36
CA ASN A 9 -6.06 5.53 4.29
C ASN A 9 -6.67 5.87 2.91
N ASP A 10 -7.90 6.38 2.83
CA ASP A 10 -8.50 6.90 1.59
C ASP A 10 -8.00 8.32 1.32
N GLU A 11 -6.70 8.46 1.01
CA GLU A 11 -6.21 9.69 0.41
C GLU A 11 -6.79 9.79 -1.01
N GLN A 12 -7.86 10.57 -1.17
CA GLN A 12 -8.29 11.06 -2.48
C GLN A 12 -7.17 11.91 -3.07
N LEU A 13 -6.32 11.27 -3.86
CA LEU A 13 -5.33 11.94 -4.68
C LEU A 13 -6.05 12.81 -5.70
N ASP A 14 -5.71 14.09 -5.69
CA ASP A 14 -6.23 15.07 -6.64
C ASP A 14 -5.85 14.62 -8.06
N ALA A 15 -6.85 14.18 -8.84
CA ALA A 15 -6.67 13.62 -10.18
C ALA A 15 -5.88 14.56 -11.10
N MET A 16 -6.03 15.89 -10.95
CA MET A 16 -5.22 16.86 -11.70
C MET A 16 -3.74 16.78 -11.36
N LYS A 17 -3.37 16.50 -10.10
CA LYS A 17 -1.97 16.33 -9.71
C LYS A 17 -1.40 15.07 -10.35
N VAL A 18 -2.12 13.95 -10.33
CA VAL A 18 -1.68 12.69 -10.94
C VAL A 18 -1.48 12.87 -12.44
N MET A 19 -2.41 13.55 -13.12
CA MET A 19 -2.29 13.84 -14.55
C MET A 19 -1.04 14.69 -14.88
N ILE A 20 -0.78 15.75 -14.13
CA ILE A 20 0.43 16.59 -14.33
C ILE A 20 1.72 15.80 -14.09
N LEU A 21 1.70 14.90 -13.11
CA LEU A 21 2.83 14.03 -12.79
C LEU A 21 3.05 13.01 -13.91
N GLN A 22 1.97 12.43 -14.43
CA GLN A 22 2.01 11.49 -15.55
C GLN A 22 2.51 12.14 -16.83
N ASP A 23 2.05 13.34 -17.18
CA ASP A 23 2.58 14.11 -18.32
C ASP A 23 4.08 14.38 -18.18
N LEU A 24 4.54 14.68 -16.96
CA LEU A 24 5.96 14.87 -16.69
C LEU A 24 6.74 13.56 -16.85
N ALA A 25 6.23 12.44 -16.34
CA ALA A 25 6.84 11.12 -16.50
C ALA A 25 6.95 10.71 -17.98
N ARG A 26 5.86 10.84 -18.74
CA ARG A 26 5.79 10.59 -20.19
C ARG A 26 6.79 11.43 -20.96
N LEU A 27 6.92 12.72 -20.63
CA LEU A 27 7.88 13.61 -21.29
C LEU A 27 9.33 13.20 -21.02
N LEU A 28 9.64 12.71 -19.82
CA LEU A 28 11.00 12.30 -19.44
C LEU A 28 11.40 10.94 -20.02
N LEU A 29 10.49 9.97 -19.99
CA LEU A 29 10.71 8.62 -20.51
C LEU A 29 10.48 8.52 -22.02
N LYS A 30 9.81 9.50 -22.62
CA LYS A 30 9.35 9.50 -24.02
C LYS A 30 8.47 8.30 -24.35
N ASN A 31 7.69 7.83 -23.37
CA ASN A 31 6.74 6.74 -23.52
C ASN A 31 5.33 7.23 -23.13
N GLU A 32 4.39 7.17 -24.06
CA GLU A 32 3.00 7.64 -23.89
C GLU A 32 2.20 6.74 -22.94
N ASP A 33 2.57 5.46 -22.82
CA ASP A 33 1.87 4.48 -21.98
C ASP A 33 2.27 4.59 -20.50
N THR A 34 3.18 5.50 -20.16
CA THR A 34 3.67 5.63 -18.78
C THR A 34 2.54 6.04 -17.83
N GLN A 35 2.36 5.28 -16.75
CA GLN A 35 1.42 5.59 -15.67
C GLN A 35 2.14 6.04 -14.41
N VAL A 36 1.44 6.76 -13.51
CA VAL A 36 1.99 7.20 -12.23
C VAL A 36 1.17 6.64 -11.08
N LYS A 37 1.81 5.89 -10.18
CA LYS A 37 1.23 5.36 -8.95
C LYS A 37 1.92 5.96 -7.72
N ILE A 38 1.29 5.84 -6.56
CA ILE A 38 1.86 6.28 -5.27
C ILE A 38 2.01 5.08 -4.34
N HIS A 39 3.24 4.82 -3.93
CA HIS A 39 3.60 3.80 -2.95
C HIS A 39 4.62 4.36 -1.95
N LYS A 40 5.13 3.50 -1.06
CA LYS A 40 6.06 3.90 0.01
C LYS A 40 7.35 4.55 -0.53
N PHE A 41 7.96 3.98 -1.56
CA PHE A 41 9.26 4.42 -2.10
C PHE A 41 9.20 4.73 -3.59
N PRO A 42 9.95 5.73 -4.08
CA PRO A 42 9.93 6.10 -5.48
C PRO A 42 10.86 5.22 -6.33
N TYR A 43 10.34 4.67 -7.41
CA TYR A 43 11.12 3.96 -8.44
C TYR A 43 10.35 3.96 -9.77
N TYR A 44 11.01 3.54 -10.85
CA TYR A 44 10.36 3.32 -12.14
C TYR A 44 10.37 1.83 -12.44
N ASP A 45 9.18 1.30 -12.73
CA ASP A 45 9.00 -0.04 -13.25
C ASP A 45 9.01 0.00 -14.79
N ALA A 46 10.11 -0.49 -15.35
CA ALA A 46 10.29 -0.56 -16.79
C ALA A 46 9.52 -1.73 -17.45
N ILE A 47 9.04 -2.69 -16.66
CA ILE A 47 8.25 -3.84 -17.14
C ILE A 47 6.82 -3.38 -17.40
N GLN A 48 6.20 -2.74 -16.40
CA GLN A 48 4.81 -2.27 -16.48
C GLN A 48 4.68 -0.82 -16.99
N ASN A 49 5.80 -0.12 -17.23
CA ASN A 49 5.84 1.30 -17.56
C ASN A 49 5.21 2.20 -16.48
N GLU A 50 5.43 1.89 -15.21
CA GLU A 50 4.84 2.61 -14.09
C GLU A 50 5.88 3.39 -13.30
N VAL A 51 5.69 4.71 -13.19
CA VAL A 51 6.50 5.55 -12.30
C VAL A 51 5.83 5.65 -10.95
N ILE A 52 6.52 5.18 -9.93
CA ILE A 52 6.03 5.17 -8.56
C ILE A 52 6.58 6.39 -7.83
N CYS A 53 5.68 7.17 -7.25
CA CYS A 53 5.98 8.32 -6.39
C CYS A 53 5.83 7.94 -4.92
N SER A 54 6.57 8.64 -4.04
CA SER A 54 6.58 8.33 -2.61
C SER A 54 5.39 8.96 -1.87
N SER A 55 4.72 8.16 -1.05
CA SER A 55 3.75 8.62 -0.05
C SER A 55 4.39 9.47 1.06
N PHE A 56 5.73 9.52 1.16
CA PHE A 56 6.46 10.38 2.10
C PHE A 56 6.09 11.88 2.03
N TRP A 57 5.60 12.32 0.87
CA TRP A 57 5.20 13.71 0.63
C TRP A 57 3.77 14.03 1.06
N ALA A 58 2.97 13.00 1.39
CA ALA A 58 1.60 13.13 1.85
C ALA A 58 1.48 14.02 3.10
N HIS A 59 0.31 14.64 3.25
CA HIS A 59 -0.03 15.55 4.36
C HIS A 59 0.91 16.76 4.59
N ARG A 60 1.80 17.08 3.64
CA ARG A 60 2.65 18.28 3.68
C ARG A 60 1.94 19.47 3.04
N PRO A 61 2.41 20.72 3.27
CA PRO A 61 1.88 21.88 2.55
C PRO A 61 1.91 21.63 1.04
N LYS A 62 0.83 22.00 0.34
CA LYS A 62 0.61 21.68 -1.09
C LYS A 62 1.81 22.00 -1.99
N THR A 63 2.53 23.09 -1.70
CA THR A 63 3.72 23.50 -2.46
C THR A 63 4.89 22.52 -2.26
N ILE A 64 5.09 22.02 -1.05
CA ILE A 64 6.15 21.06 -0.71
C ILE A 64 5.78 19.68 -1.25
N GLU A 65 4.54 19.25 -1.07
CA GLU A 65 4.02 17.98 -1.60
C GLU A 65 4.23 17.91 -3.12
N HIS A 66 3.74 18.91 -3.86
CA HIS A 66 3.87 18.95 -5.32
C HIS A 66 5.33 19.04 -5.79
N THR A 67 6.18 19.76 -5.05
CA THR A 67 7.62 19.84 -5.35
C THR A 67 8.29 18.48 -5.11
N GLY A 68 7.94 17.81 -4.00
CA GLY A 68 8.45 16.50 -3.63
C GLY A 68 8.11 15.43 -4.66
N LEU A 69 6.84 15.30 -5.04
CA LEU A 69 6.38 14.34 -6.05
C LEU A 69 7.06 14.56 -7.41
N LYS A 70 7.24 15.82 -7.85
CA LYS A 70 8.01 16.10 -9.07
C LYS A 70 9.48 15.67 -8.96
N THR A 71 10.09 15.82 -7.77
CA THR A 71 11.46 15.33 -7.56
C THR A 71 11.54 13.81 -7.54
N ASP A 72 10.50 13.11 -7.08
CA ASP A 72 10.44 11.65 -7.16
C ASP A 72 10.42 11.17 -8.60
N ILE A 73 9.62 11.79 -9.47
CA ILE A 73 9.58 11.40 -10.89
C ILE A 73 10.93 11.68 -11.56
N LEU A 74 11.53 12.84 -11.29
CA LEU A 74 12.87 13.15 -11.79
C LEU A 74 13.87 12.10 -11.30
N LEU A 75 13.81 11.72 -10.02
CA LEU A 75 14.72 10.74 -9.45
C LEU A 75 14.50 9.34 -10.05
N ALA A 76 13.25 8.86 -10.15
CA ALA A 76 12.89 7.55 -10.68
C ALA A 76 13.31 7.41 -12.15
N THR A 77 12.95 8.39 -12.98
CA THR A 77 13.30 8.39 -14.42
C THR A 77 14.80 8.48 -14.66
N TYR A 78 15.51 9.36 -13.94
CA TYR A 78 16.97 9.45 -14.08
C TYR A 78 17.70 8.27 -13.48
N SER A 79 17.16 7.63 -12.44
CA SER A 79 17.71 6.39 -11.90
C SER A 79 17.72 5.31 -12.98
N TYR A 80 16.61 5.14 -13.71
CA TYR A 80 16.53 4.17 -14.80
C TYR A 80 17.60 4.38 -15.88
N PHE A 81 17.89 5.63 -16.28
CA PHE A 81 18.90 5.91 -17.31
C PHE A 81 20.35 5.87 -16.83
N HIS A 82 20.60 5.96 -15.52
CA HIS A 82 21.95 6.16 -14.99
C HIS A 82 22.40 5.13 -13.96
N MET A 83 21.52 4.24 -13.49
CA MET A 83 21.87 3.09 -12.66
C MET A 83 22.13 1.89 -13.56
N ASP A 84 23.30 1.26 -13.40
CA ASP A 84 23.64 0.05 -14.15
C ASP A 84 22.95 -1.19 -13.53
N PRO A 85 22.04 -1.88 -14.24
CA PRO A 85 21.33 -3.03 -13.70
C PRO A 85 22.25 -4.17 -13.22
N GLN A 86 23.42 -4.35 -13.85
CA GLN A 86 24.36 -5.40 -13.45
C GLN A 86 24.94 -5.12 -12.06
N VAL A 87 25.36 -3.89 -11.83
CA VAL A 87 25.89 -3.45 -10.53
C VAL A 87 24.80 -3.48 -9.46
N VAL A 88 23.58 -3.08 -9.79
CA VAL A 88 22.45 -3.16 -8.84
C VAL A 88 22.18 -4.61 -8.43
N ASN A 89 22.23 -5.56 -9.37
CA ASN A 89 22.04 -6.97 -9.05
C ASN A 89 23.17 -7.57 -8.22
N GLU A 90 24.43 -7.17 -8.44
CA GLU A 90 25.56 -7.55 -7.58
C GLU A 90 25.32 -7.13 -6.12
N VAL A 91 24.83 -5.90 -5.93
CA VAL A 91 24.45 -5.36 -4.61
C VAL A 91 23.27 -6.12 -4.01
N LEU A 92 22.23 -6.43 -4.80
CA LEU A 92 21.05 -7.17 -4.34
C LEU A 92 21.39 -8.61 -3.93
N ASN A 93 22.22 -9.28 -4.72
CA ASN A 93 22.67 -10.65 -4.48
C ASN A 93 23.67 -10.75 -3.32
N ASN A 94 24.24 -9.62 -2.88
CA ASN A 94 25.20 -9.57 -1.78
C ASN A 94 26.39 -10.52 -2.02
N GLU A 95 27.01 -10.42 -3.20
CA GLU A 95 28.09 -11.34 -3.62
C GLU A 95 29.31 -11.31 -2.66
N GLU A 96 29.53 -10.18 -2.01
CA GLU A 96 30.58 -9.97 -0.99
C GLU A 96 30.32 -10.73 0.34
N GLY A 97 29.09 -11.21 0.56
CA GLY A 97 28.74 -12.01 1.73
C GLY A 97 28.66 -11.23 3.05
N PHE A 98 28.24 -9.96 3.00
CA PHE A 98 28.03 -9.15 4.22
C PHE A 98 26.96 -9.74 5.13
N LYS A 99 27.15 -9.62 6.46
CA LYS A 99 26.20 -10.10 7.48
C LYS A 99 24.94 -9.23 7.54
N HIS A 100 25.04 -7.95 7.18
CA HIS A 100 23.96 -6.97 7.24
C HIS A 100 23.54 -6.48 5.83
N PRO A 101 22.86 -7.31 5.03
CA PRO A 101 22.48 -6.99 3.65
C PRO A 101 21.46 -5.86 3.54
N LYS A 102 20.54 -5.66 4.51
CA LYS A 102 19.57 -4.55 4.46
C LYS A 102 20.29 -3.21 4.55
N LEU A 103 21.28 -3.08 5.46
CA LEU A 103 22.14 -1.91 5.52
C LEU A 103 22.91 -1.68 4.21
N TYR A 104 23.53 -2.72 3.66
CA TYR A 104 24.32 -2.62 2.44
C TYR A 104 23.50 -2.06 1.26
N ARG A 105 22.33 -2.64 1.00
CA ARG A 105 21.43 -2.23 -0.08
C ARG A 105 20.92 -0.80 0.09
N GLN A 106 20.55 -0.43 1.32
CA GLN A 106 20.05 0.91 1.61
C GLN A 106 21.13 1.98 1.51
N LEU A 107 22.36 1.70 1.95
CA LEU A 107 23.50 2.61 1.79
C LEU A 107 23.83 2.84 0.32
N PHE A 108 23.85 1.77 -0.48
CA PHE A 108 24.01 1.87 -1.93
C PHE A 108 22.95 2.78 -2.55
N LYS A 109 21.67 2.50 -2.29
CA LYS A 109 20.58 3.31 -2.83
C LYS A 109 20.67 4.77 -2.42
N MET A 110 20.98 5.07 -1.15
CA MET A 110 21.11 6.44 -0.65
C MET A 110 22.22 7.22 -1.37
N ILE A 111 23.43 6.67 -1.45
CA ILE A 111 24.56 7.35 -2.12
C ILE A 111 24.29 7.50 -3.62
N GLU A 112 23.67 6.48 -4.22
CA GLU A 112 23.33 6.50 -5.63
C GLU A 112 22.27 7.56 -5.96
N GLU A 113 21.24 7.71 -5.14
CA GLU A 113 20.27 8.80 -5.27
C GLU A 113 20.95 10.16 -5.17
N MET A 114 21.93 10.33 -4.27
CA MET A 114 22.68 11.59 -4.16
C MET A 114 23.51 11.89 -5.41
N ARG A 115 24.16 10.86 -5.99
CA ARG A 115 24.86 10.97 -7.28
C ARG A 115 23.90 11.41 -8.38
N ILE A 116 22.73 10.79 -8.46
CA ILE A 116 21.69 11.09 -9.46
C ILE A 116 21.12 12.50 -9.27
N LEU A 117 20.83 12.92 -8.04
CA LEU A 117 20.38 14.29 -7.74
C LEU A 117 21.42 15.33 -8.18
N ASN A 118 22.70 15.08 -7.93
CA ASN A 118 23.78 15.96 -8.40
C ASN A 118 23.87 15.99 -9.93
N LEU A 119 23.64 14.85 -10.60
CA LEU A 119 23.58 14.77 -12.06
C LEU A 119 22.37 15.56 -12.61
N ILE A 120 21.19 15.44 -12.00
CA ILE A 120 19.99 16.20 -12.37
C ILE A 120 20.25 17.71 -12.25
N ILE A 121 20.92 18.17 -11.18
CA ILE A 121 21.28 19.59 -11.01
C ILE A 121 22.22 20.05 -12.14
N LYS A 122 23.21 19.24 -12.52
CA LYS A 122 24.15 19.55 -13.59
C LYS A 122 23.45 19.65 -14.96
N GLN A 123 22.54 18.72 -15.26
CA GLN A 123 21.82 18.71 -16.54
C GLN A 123 20.69 19.76 -16.61
N ARG A 124 20.00 19.98 -15.49
CA ARG A 124 18.85 20.90 -15.41
C ARG A 124 18.98 21.83 -14.19
N PRO A 125 19.77 22.92 -14.30
CA PRO A 125 20.00 23.83 -13.18
C PRO A 125 18.73 24.43 -12.55
N MET A 126 17.63 24.54 -13.31
CA MET A 126 16.36 25.05 -12.78
C MET A 126 15.73 24.16 -11.70
N THR A 127 16.05 22.86 -11.65
CA THR A 127 15.54 21.93 -10.63
C THR A 127 16.25 22.08 -9.28
N GLN A 128 17.35 22.85 -9.21
CA GLN A 128 18.16 23.00 -8.00
C GLN A 128 17.32 23.45 -6.79
N ARG A 129 16.38 24.40 -7.00
CA ARG A 129 15.50 24.88 -5.92
C ARG A 129 14.58 23.77 -5.40
N MET A 130 14.07 22.91 -6.29
CA MET A 130 13.20 21.79 -5.93
C MET A 130 13.97 20.73 -5.14
N ILE A 131 15.19 20.42 -5.58
CA ILE A 131 16.07 19.45 -4.92
C ILE A 131 16.52 19.97 -3.54
N GLN A 132 16.76 21.27 -3.40
CA GLN A 132 17.04 21.88 -2.09
C GLN A 132 15.87 21.70 -1.11
N VAL A 133 14.63 21.87 -1.56
CA VAL A 133 13.44 21.60 -0.73
C VAL A 133 13.39 20.13 -0.33
N ARG A 134 13.63 19.19 -1.26
CA ARG A 134 13.72 17.74 -0.97
C ARG A 134 14.75 17.46 0.13
N LYS A 135 15.99 17.95 -0.05
CA LYS A 135 17.08 17.78 0.92
C LYS A 135 16.71 18.34 2.30
N GLN A 136 16.09 19.51 2.36
CA GLN A 136 15.68 20.14 3.61
C GLN A 136 14.62 19.32 4.36
N ILE A 137 13.61 18.80 3.66
CA ILE A 137 12.57 17.97 4.28
C ILE A 137 13.15 16.63 4.73
N ARG A 138 14.02 16.00 3.94
CA ARG A 138 14.70 14.77 4.34
C ARG A 138 15.62 14.98 5.54
N LYS A 139 16.33 16.11 5.61
CA LYS A 139 17.14 16.48 6.78
C LYS A 139 16.28 16.55 8.05
N GLN A 140 15.15 17.25 8.01
CA GLN A 140 14.24 17.35 9.16
C GLN A 140 13.71 15.98 9.61
N TYR A 141 13.37 15.13 8.64
CA TYR A 141 12.97 13.75 8.92
C TYR A 141 14.11 12.96 9.59
N CYS A 142 15.33 12.99 9.05
CA CYS A 142 16.49 12.31 9.63
C CYS A 142 16.76 12.77 11.06
N GLU A 143 16.79 14.08 11.32
CA GLU A 143 16.99 14.65 12.66
C GLU A 143 15.93 14.16 13.65
N SER A 144 14.66 14.08 13.22
CA SER A 144 13.58 13.54 14.06
C SER A 144 13.78 12.06 14.40
N GLN A 145 14.20 11.25 13.42
CA GLN A 145 14.42 9.82 13.61
C GLN A 145 15.67 9.54 14.46
N ILE A 146 16.75 10.30 14.26
CA ILE A 146 17.97 10.21 15.08
C ILE A 146 17.65 10.45 16.54
N ASN A 147 16.80 11.44 16.86
CA ASN A 147 16.39 11.70 18.24
C ASN A 147 15.63 10.53 18.86
N VAL A 148 14.81 9.82 18.08
CA VAL A 148 14.11 8.61 18.54
C VAL A 148 15.10 7.46 18.77
N TYR A 149 15.98 7.19 17.81
CA TYR A 149 16.92 6.05 17.90
C TYR A 149 18.06 6.27 18.89
N ARG A 150 18.44 7.51 19.21
CA ARG A 150 19.35 7.81 20.32
C ARG A 150 18.87 7.27 21.67
N THR A 151 17.56 7.12 21.85
CA THR A 151 16.97 6.57 23.08
C THR A 151 16.78 5.05 23.05
N LYS A 152 16.95 4.42 21.88
CA LYS A 152 16.76 2.99 21.66
C LYS A 152 18.13 2.31 21.48
N THR A 153 18.21 1.00 21.67
CA THR A 153 19.44 0.20 21.53
C THR A 153 19.75 -0.22 20.09
N LEU A 154 19.07 0.36 19.10
CA LEU A 154 19.22 0.01 17.68
C LEU A 154 20.29 0.91 17.04
N PHE A 155 21.54 0.42 17.03
CA PHE A 155 22.69 1.19 16.53
C PHE A 155 22.80 1.22 15.00
N THR A 156 22.27 0.22 14.30
CA THR A 156 22.36 0.08 12.84
C THR A 156 21.57 1.16 12.11
N ASP A 157 20.28 1.33 12.44
CA ASP A 157 19.45 2.42 11.93
C ASP A 157 20.03 3.81 12.32
N LEU A 158 20.56 3.93 13.54
CA LEU A 158 21.17 5.18 14.01
C LEU A 158 22.41 5.55 13.18
N LEU A 159 23.26 4.56 12.84
CA LEU A 159 24.41 4.77 11.96
C LEU A 159 23.97 5.22 10.58
N PHE A 160 23.01 4.52 9.99
CA PHE A 160 22.48 4.84 8.67
C PHE A 160 21.96 6.29 8.61
N LEU A 161 21.12 6.69 9.58
CA LEU A 161 20.53 8.03 9.63
C LEU A 161 21.57 9.13 9.85
N ASN A 162 22.61 8.87 10.64
CA ASN A 162 23.69 9.83 10.83
C ASN A 162 24.53 10.02 9.56
N LEU A 163 24.80 8.94 8.83
CA LEU A 163 25.46 9.02 7.52
C LEU A 163 24.61 9.82 6.54
N GLU A 164 23.31 9.51 6.43
CA GLU A 164 22.38 10.26 5.58
C GLU A 164 22.37 11.75 5.95
N LEU A 165 22.32 12.07 7.24
CA LEU A 165 22.36 13.45 7.71
C LEU A 165 23.64 14.18 7.29
N SER A 166 24.81 13.55 7.44
CA SER A 166 26.09 14.12 7.03
C SER A 166 26.13 14.42 5.53
N PHE A 167 25.65 13.49 4.71
CA PHE A 167 25.55 13.71 3.27
C PHE A 167 24.51 14.77 2.88
N LEU A 168 23.39 14.89 3.59
CA LEU A 168 22.37 15.92 3.32
C LEU A 168 22.85 17.33 3.70
N GLN A 169 23.73 17.43 4.70
CA GLN A 169 24.30 18.70 5.17
C GLN A 169 25.59 19.09 4.45
N ASP A 170 26.15 18.18 3.66
CA ASP A 170 27.50 18.28 3.09
C ASP A 170 28.56 18.53 4.20
N ASP A 171 28.33 18.02 5.42
CA ASP A 171 29.23 18.16 6.58
C ASP A 171 29.77 16.79 7.03
N PHE A 172 31.08 16.62 6.85
CA PHE A 172 31.84 15.43 7.24
C PHE A 172 32.90 15.74 8.30
N TYR A 173 32.93 16.98 8.81
CA TYR A 173 33.85 17.36 9.87
C TYR A 173 33.26 17.05 11.25
N THR A 174 31.93 17.08 11.36
CA THR A 174 31.21 16.73 12.58
C THR A 174 30.91 15.23 12.62
N VAL A 175 31.83 14.47 13.22
CA VAL A 175 31.64 13.02 13.40
C VAL A 175 30.63 12.79 14.53
N PRO A 176 29.57 11.99 14.30
CA PRO A 176 28.55 11.71 15.30
C PRO A 176 29.05 10.70 16.34
N ASP A 177 28.78 10.96 17.61
CA ASP A 177 29.00 10.00 18.69
C ASP A 177 27.85 8.99 18.71
N ILE A 178 28.12 7.76 18.30
CA ILE A 178 27.14 6.67 18.24
C ILE A 178 27.44 5.63 19.31
N HIS A 179 28.67 5.12 19.33
CA HIS A 179 29.15 4.15 20.31
C HIS A 179 30.66 4.26 20.44
N VAL A 180 31.18 4.13 21.67
CA VAL A 180 32.61 4.34 22.00
C VAL A 180 33.56 3.50 21.14
N GLU A 181 33.13 2.29 20.76
CA GLU A 181 33.91 1.38 19.92
C GLU A 181 33.90 1.76 18.43
N LEU A 182 32.84 2.44 17.97
CA LEU A 182 32.71 2.92 16.60
C LEU A 182 33.44 4.23 16.35
N ASP A 183 33.63 5.08 17.36
CA ASP A 183 34.16 6.44 17.17
C ASP A 183 35.49 6.47 16.38
N GLY A 184 36.39 5.51 16.64
CA GLY A 184 37.66 5.38 15.91
C GLY A 184 37.48 4.96 14.44
N ILE A 185 36.46 4.15 14.14
CA ILE A 185 36.10 3.72 12.79
C ILE A 185 35.42 4.87 12.05
N LEU A 186 34.44 5.52 12.68
CA LEU A 186 33.72 6.67 12.13
C LEU A 186 34.68 7.80 11.76
N ASN A 187 35.65 8.13 12.63
CA ASN A 187 36.65 9.16 12.34
C ASN A 187 37.50 8.86 11.09
N ARG A 188 37.81 7.59 10.81
CA ARG A 188 38.52 7.19 9.58
C ARG A 188 37.58 7.19 8.38
N MET A 189 36.35 6.74 8.57
CA MET A 189 35.32 6.71 7.54
C MET A 189 35.03 8.10 7.00
N TYR A 190 34.75 9.06 7.89
CA TYR A 190 34.40 10.43 7.56
C TYR A 190 35.49 11.21 6.79
N GLN A 191 36.74 10.74 6.80
CA GLN A 191 37.82 11.34 6.00
C GLN A 191 37.68 11.10 4.50
N TYR A 192 37.07 9.97 4.08
CA TYR A 192 36.91 9.62 2.66
C TYR A 192 35.47 9.74 2.16
N LEU A 193 34.47 9.87 3.03
CA LEU A 193 33.08 10.11 2.60
C LEU A 193 32.90 11.32 1.64
N PRO A 194 33.69 12.42 1.72
CA PRO A 194 33.61 13.50 0.74
C PRO A 194 33.88 13.06 -0.72
N ASP A 195 34.52 11.92 -0.94
CA ASP A 195 34.75 11.37 -2.29
C ASP A 195 33.41 10.99 -2.97
N ALA A 196 32.32 10.81 -2.21
CA ALA A 196 31.00 10.52 -2.74
C ALA A 196 30.48 11.58 -3.73
N PHE A 197 30.89 12.85 -3.60
CA PHE A 197 30.49 13.90 -4.55
C PHE A 197 31.21 13.82 -5.90
N GLN A 198 32.26 13.01 -5.99
CA GLN A 198 33.07 12.84 -7.19
C GLN A 198 32.68 11.60 -8.01
N LEU A 199 31.78 10.75 -7.47
CA LEU A 199 31.32 9.51 -8.11
C LEU A 199 30.69 9.76 -9.48
N ARG A 200 31.03 8.91 -10.45
CA ARG A 200 30.60 9.00 -11.84
C ARG A 200 29.70 7.83 -12.24
N SER A 201 30.02 6.62 -11.80
CA SER A 201 29.29 5.38 -12.12
C SER A 201 28.67 4.74 -10.88
N SER A 202 27.69 3.85 -11.10
CA SER A 202 27.12 3.00 -10.05
C SER A 202 28.16 2.06 -9.44
N GLU A 203 29.13 1.61 -10.22
CA GLU A 203 30.23 0.76 -9.77
C GLU A 203 31.12 1.49 -8.74
N GLU A 204 31.45 2.76 -8.99
CA GLU A 204 32.18 3.58 -8.01
C GLU A 204 31.37 3.78 -6.71
N THR A 205 30.05 3.94 -6.81
CA THR A 205 29.14 3.97 -5.65
C THR A 205 29.20 2.66 -4.87
N MET A 206 29.15 1.52 -5.56
CA MET A 206 29.24 0.20 -4.95
C MET A 206 30.56 0.02 -4.18
N TYR A 207 31.70 0.35 -4.78
CA TYR A 207 33.00 0.24 -4.11
C TYR A 207 33.11 1.13 -2.87
N LEU A 208 32.55 2.35 -2.92
CA LEU A 208 32.50 3.23 -1.76
C LEU A 208 31.67 2.60 -0.62
N VAL A 209 30.52 2.02 -0.95
CA VAL A 209 29.65 1.38 0.03
C VAL A 209 30.25 0.10 0.59
N GLN A 210 30.86 -0.74 -0.24
CA GLN A 210 31.61 -1.91 0.21
C GLN A 210 32.72 -1.50 1.18
N ARG A 211 33.46 -0.42 0.88
CA ARG A 211 34.48 0.12 1.79
C ARG A 211 33.92 0.54 3.15
N ILE A 212 32.70 1.09 3.20
CA ILE A 212 31.98 1.39 4.44
C ILE A 212 31.59 0.10 5.15
N MET A 213 30.97 -0.85 4.44
CA MET A 213 30.52 -2.12 5.00
C MET A 213 31.69 -2.93 5.59
N PHE A 214 32.82 -3.07 4.89
CA PHE A 214 34.00 -3.76 5.43
C PHE A 214 34.54 -3.19 6.75
N GLN A 215 34.21 -1.94 7.09
CA GLN A 215 34.63 -1.31 8.35
C GLN A 215 33.60 -1.49 9.46
N VAL A 216 32.32 -1.68 9.12
CA VAL A 216 31.20 -1.58 10.05
C VAL A 216 30.49 -2.93 10.25
N ASP A 217 30.44 -3.78 9.22
CA ASP A 217 29.63 -5.01 9.17
C ASP A 217 29.92 -5.97 10.34
N ASP A 218 31.18 -6.14 10.72
CA ASP A 218 31.57 -7.02 11.82
C ASP A 218 31.21 -6.49 13.21
N TRP A 219 30.99 -5.18 13.33
CA TRP A 219 30.66 -4.54 14.61
C TRP A 219 29.16 -4.56 14.90
N LEU A 220 28.33 -4.55 13.86
CA LEU A 220 26.89 -4.54 14.01
C LEU A 220 26.39 -5.89 14.53
N SER A 221 25.44 -5.83 15.47
CA SER A 221 24.83 -7.01 16.08
C SER A 221 23.56 -7.47 15.36
N GLU A 222 22.81 -6.52 14.80
CA GLU A 222 21.52 -6.73 14.14
C GLU A 222 21.46 -5.88 12.86
N ASP A 223 20.74 -6.35 11.84
CA ASP A 223 20.53 -5.59 10.61
C ASP A 223 19.48 -4.49 10.81
N MET A 224 19.33 -3.61 9.83
CA MET A 224 18.37 -2.51 9.88
C MET A 224 16.94 -3.01 10.09
N LEU A 225 16.25 -2.39 11.05
CA LEU A 225 14.85 -2.73 11.33
C LEU A 225 13.90 -2.03 10.35
N ASN A 226 14.22 -0.81 9.95
CA ASN A 226 13.39 -0.04 9.01
C ASN A 226 14.01 0.04 7.64
N GLU A 227 13.15 0.22 6.65
CA GLU A 227 13.53 0.59 5.31
C GLU A 227 13.31 2.09 5.12
N TYR A 228 14.38 2.79 4.76
CA TYR A 228 14.38 4.20 4.37
C TYR A 228 14.52 4.36 2.86
N TYR A 229 15.18 3.40 2.22
CA TYR A 229 15.39 3.31 0.79
C TYR A 229 15.09 1.89 0.32
N HIS A 230 14.59 1.76 -0.91
CA HIS A 230 14.21 0.48 -1.48
C HIS A 230 14.74 0.35 -2.92
N ILE A 231 15.14 -0.87 -3.26
CA ILE A 231 15.56 -1.26 -4.61
C ILE A 231 14.63 -2.40 -5.03
N PRO A 232 13.76 -2.21 -6.04
CA PRO A 232 12.81 -3.25 -6.47
C PRO A 232 13.55 -4.42 -7.12
N ARG A 233 13.53 -5.60 -6.48
CA ARG A 233 14.40 -6.71 -6.88
C ARG A 233 14.00 -7.30 -8.22
N HIS A 234 12.71 -7.59 -8.39
CA HIS A 234 12.17 -8.20 -9.62
C HIS A 234 12.47 -7.40 -10.88
N ILE A 235 12.47 -6.06 -10.78
CA ILE A 235 12.73 -5.18 -11.92
C ILE A 235 14.17 -5.29 -12.39
N TYR A 236 15.14 -5.26 -11.48
CA TYR A 236 16.56 -5.34 -11.86
C TYR A 236 16.96 -6.75 -12.27
N GLU A 237 16.37 -7.80 -11.68
CA GLU A 237 16.55 -9.17 -12.14
C GLU A 237 16.05 -9.33 -13.59
N ALA A 238 14.85 -8.84 -13.89
CA ALA A 238 14.31 -8.86 -15.25
C ALA A 238 15.14 -8.02 -16.25
N LEU A 239 15.58 -6.83 -15.85
CA LEU A 239 16.41 -5.95 -16.68
C LEU A 239 17.78 -6.55 -17.01
N SER A 240 18.34 -7.39 -16.15
CA SER A 240 19.62 -8.05 -16.42
C SER A 240 19.53 -9.20 -17.42
N ASN A 241 18.35 -9.81 -17.54
CA ASN A 241 18.07 -10.85 -18.53
C ASN A 241 17.83 -10.27 -19.93
N LEU A 242 17.48 -8.98 -20.03
CA LEU A 242 17.36 -8.25 -21.28
C LEU A 242 18.75 -7.84 -21.77
N THR A 243 19.24 -8.51 -22.82
CA THR A 243 20.52 -8.13 -23.41
C THR A 243 20.43 -6.75 -24.07
N LEU A 244 21.54 -6.01 -24.11
CA LEU A 244 21.66 -4.65 -24.65
C LEU A 244 21.16 -4.50 -26.12
N GLU A 245 20.97 -5.60 -26.84
CA GLU A 245 20.38 -5.64 -28.18
C GLU A 245 18.84 -5.52 -28.18
N ASP A 246 18.16 -5.95 -27.12
CA ASP A 246 16.69 -5.86 -26.99
C ASP A 246 16.25 -4.44 -26.61
N LEU A 247 17.03 -3.75 -25.78
CA LEU A 247 16.81 -2.34 -25.40
C LEU A 247 17.05 -1.35 -26.56
N LYS A 248 17.81 -1.74 -27.60
CA LYS A 248 18.01 -0.91 -28.81
C LYS A 248 16.93 -1.13 -29.86
N ARG A 249 16.08 -2.15 -29.72
CA ARG A 249 14.94 -2.39 -30.62
C ARG A 249 13.68 -1.63 -30.23
N THR A 250 13.60 -1.13 -29.01
CA THR A 250 12.50 -0.27 -28.54
C THR A 250 12.74 1.22 -28.82
N ASP A 251 13.91 1.59 -29.35
CA ASP A 251 14.25 2.94 -29.78
C ASP A 251 13.64 3.23 -31.17
N ALA A 252 12.50 3.93 -31.16
CA ALA A 252 11.94 4.75 -32.25
C ALA A 252 11.86 4.13 -33.67
N ALA A 253 10.61 3.79 -34.05
CA ALA A 253 10.10 3.59 -35.42
C ALA A 253 9.87 2.15 -35.89
N GLN A 254 8.89 1.45 -35.30
CA GLN A 254 7.96 0.59 -36.07
C GLN A 254 6.56 0.62 -35.42
N THR A 255 5.84 1.71 -35.63
CA THR A 255 4.37 1.74 -35.54
C THR A 255 3.82 1.17 -36.84
N ASP A 256 3.79 -0.16 -36.98
CA ASP A 256 2.78 -0.89 -37.76
C ASP A 256 3.11 -2.39 -37.74
N GLY A 257 2.21 -3.20 -37.19
CA GLY A 257 2.27 -4.65 -37.29
C GLY A 257 1.73 -5.36 -36.06
N HIS A 258 0.47 -5.79 -36.16
CA HIS A 258 -0.24 -6.77 -35.34
C HIS A 258 0.57 -7.41 -34.19
N ARG A 259 0.18 -7.09 -32.94
CA ARG A 259 0.47 -7.90 -31.76
C ARG A 259 -0.51 -9.08 -31.74
N ASP A 260 0.03 -10.29 -31.78
CA ASP A 260 -0.67 -11.49 -31.35
C ASP A 260 -0.73 -11.46 -29.82
N GLU A 261 -1.92 -11.69 -29.26
CA GLU A 261 -2.21 -11.75 -27.83
C GLU A 261 -1.55 -13.00 -27.22
N GLU A 262 -0.50 -12.81 -26.41
CA GLU A 262 -0.08 -13.80 -25.42
C GLU A 262 -0.57 -13.33 -24.04
N GLU A 263 -1.20 -14.26 -23.32
CA GLU A 263 -1.90 -14.05 -22.04
C GLU A 263 -0.97 -13.40 -21.00
N GLU A 264 -1.40 -12.24 -20.48
CA GLU A 264 -0.74 -11.54 -19.37
C GLU A 264 -0.91 -12.35 -18.08
N GLU A 265 0.18 -12.92 -17.55
CA GLU A 265 0.22 -13.41 -16.17
C GLU A 265 0.32 -12.19 -15.22
N GLU A 266 -0.68 -12.01 -14.35
CA GLU A 266 -0.68 -11.05 -13.25
C GLU A 266 0.57 -11.25 -12.36
N VAL A 267 1.45 -10.26 -12.33
CA VAL A 267 2.63 -10.24 -11.47
C VAL A 267 2.22 -9.66 -10.11
N GLU A 268 2.17 -10.50 -9.08
CA GLU A 268 1.95 -10.09 -7.68
C GLU A 268 3.07 -9.15 -7.20
N ALA A 269 2.70 -8.01 -6.61
CA ALA A 269 3.63 -7.03 -6.06
C ALA A 269 4.43 -7.61 -4.87
N GLU A 270 5.74 -7.34 -4.84
CA GLU A 270 6.68 -7.79 -3.80
C GLU A 270 6.24 -7.29 -2.41
N GLN A 271 6.03 -8.22 -1.46
CA GLN A 271 5.64 -7.89 -0.09
C GLN A 271 6.81 -7.25 0.68
N ILE A 272 6.66 -5.99 1.06
CA ILE A 272 7.65 -5.24 1.83
C ILE A 272 7.55 -5.63 3.31
N GLU A 273 8.61 -6.25 3.85
CA GLU A 273 8.70 -6.55 5.29
C GLU A 273 8.90 -5.26 6.11
N SER A 274 7.80 -4.63 6.53
CA SER A 274 7.85 -3.69 7.65
C SER A 274 6.85 -4.10 8.72
N LYS A 275 7.28 -4.11 10.00
CA LYS A 275 6.43 -4.37 11.17
C LYS A 275 5.44 -3.21 11.41
N TYR A 276 4.55 -3.01 10.44
CA TYR A 276 3.30 -2.28 10.55
C TYR A 276 2.22 -3.19 9.94
N ALA A 277 1.97 -4.31 10.63
CA ALA A 277 0.86 -5.18 10.30
C ALA A 277 -0.44 -4.50 10.73
N ASP A 278 -0.93 -3.54 9.94
CA ASP A 278 -2.32 -3.06 10.02
C ASP A 278 -2.81 -2.30 8.77
N SER A 279 -2.12 -2.35 7.63
CA SER A 279 -2.60 -1.64 6.42
C SER A 279 -2.17 -2.29 5.10
N ASP A 280 -2.65 -3.50 4.84
CA ASP A 280 -2.75 -3.99 3.47
C ASP A 280 -4.16 -3.66 2.96
N THR A 281 -4.27 -2.58 2.20
CA THR A 281 -5.54 -2.14 1.60
C THR A 281 -5.62 -2.64 0.16
N ALA A 282 -6.68 -3.41 -0.13
CA ALA A 282 -7.09 -3.84 -1.47
C ALA A 282 -7.60 -2.65 -2.32
N GLY A 283 -6.69 -1.78 -2.77
CA GLY A 283 -6.99 -0.57 -3.53
C GLY A 283 -6.59 -0.60 -5.02
N GLY A 284 -5.95 -1.66 -5.50
CA GLY A 284 -5.38 -1.70 -6.86
C GLY A 284 -6.40 -1.87 -7.99
N THR A 285 -7.41 -2.72 -7.80
CA THR A 285 -8.31 -3.15 -8.89
C THR A 285 -9.32 -2.10 -9.33
N TYR A 286 -9.58 -1.07 -8.52
CA TYR A 286 -10.51 0.01 -8.89
C TYR A 286 -9.86 1.07 -9.80
N LEU A 287 -8.54 1.24 -9.72
CA LEU A 287 -7.79 2.24 -10.49
C LEU A 287 -7.50 1.77 -11.93
N GLU A 288 -7.31 0.46 -12.11
CA GLU A 288 -6.98 -0.16 -13.40
C GLU A 288 -8.16 -0.08 -14.38
N MET A 289 -9.40 -0.14 -13.88
CA MET A 289 -10.58 -0.04 -14.74
C MET A 289 -10.79 1.39 -15.30
N GLU A 290 -10.35 2.45 -14.59
CA GLU A 290 -10.45 3.83 -15.08
C GLU A 290 -9.32 4.20 -16.06
N LEU A 291 -8.14 3.55 -15.95
CA LEU A 291 -6.97 3.84 -16.77
C LEU A 291 -7.02 3.20 -18.17
N HIS A 292 -7.73 2.07 -18.33
CA HIS A 292 -7.85 1.39 -19.63
C HIS A 292 -8.91 1.97 -20.59
N GLU A 293 -9.79 2.90 -20.15
CA GLU A 293 -10.80 3.53 -21.03
C GLU A 293 -10.24 4.68 -21.92
N GLY A 294 -8.93 4.93 -21.88
CA GLY A 294 -8.28 6.00 -22.65
C GLY A 294 -7.89 5.67 -24.10
N GLU A 295 -7.97 4.41 -24.53
CA GLU A 295 -7.68 4.03 -25.92
C GLU A 295 -8.95 4.08 -26.79
N ASN A 296 -8.88 4.90 -27.84
CA ASN A 296 -9.97 5.16 -28.77
C ASN A 296 -10.54 3.87 -29.39
N SER A 297 -11.71 3.43 -28.95
CA SER A 297 -12.60 2.62 -29.78
C SER A 297 -13.62 3.54 -30.47
N GLU A 298 -13.45 3.74 -31.79
CA GLU A 298 -14.47 4.38 -32.63
C GLU A 298 -15.79 3.59 -32.57
N VAL A 299 -16.78 4.10 -31.84
CA VAL A 299 -18.17 3.66 -31.95
C VAL A 299 -18.97 4.72 -32.70
N LEU A 300 -19.10 4.48 -34.01
CA LEU A 300 -20.12 5.09 -34.85
C LEU A 300 -21.52 4.78 -34.30
N SER A 301 -22.29 5.80 -33.89
CA SER A 301 -23.74 5.91 -34.16
C SER A 301 -24.41 7.16 -33.54
N ASP A 302 -24.61 8.17 -34.37
CA ASP A 302 -25.90 8.83 -34.66
C ASP A 302 -26.83 9.28 -33.50
N ASN A 303 -26.65 10.52 -33.00
CA ASN A 303 -27.63 11.62 -33.07
C ASN A 303 -27.22 12.83 -32.21
N ASP A 304 -27.49 14.02 -32.75
CA ASP A 304 -27.36 15.34 -32.14
C ASP A 304 -27.97 15.43 -30.72
N THR A 305 -27.12 15.43 -29.68
CA THR A 305 -27.21 16.33 -28.51
C THR A 305 -25.96 16.17 -27.64
N ALA A 306 -24.84 16.78 -28.03
CA ALA A 306 -23.72 17.00 -27.13
C ALA A 306 -24.15 18.07 -26.10
N ARG A 307 -24.40 17.65 -24.85
CA ARG A 307 -24.47 18.57 -23.71
C ARG A 307 -23.16 18.47 -22.92
N GLU A 308 -22.53 19.62 -22.80
CA GLU A 308 -21.35 19.92 -22.02
C GLU A 308 -21.68 19.80 -20.52
N GLY A 309 -20.93 18.96 -19.79
CA GLY A 309 -20.88 18.92 -18.33
C GLY A 309 -21.93 18.05 -17.63
N ASP A 310 -21.61 16.78 -17.38
CA ASP A 310 -22.11 16.04 -16.21
C ASP A 310 -21.12 14.91 -15.84
N SER A 311 -20.39 15.09 -14.74
CA SER A 311 -19.34 14.20 -14.24
C SER A 311 -19.87 13.14 -13.26
N THR A 312 -21.04 12.54 -13.55
CA THR A 312 -21.69 11.58 -12.64
C THR A 312 -22.17 10.28 -13.30
N ASP A 313 -21.65 9.93 -14.48
CA ASP A 313 -21.76 8.56 -15.00
C ASP A 313 -20.72 7.68 -14.28
N ASP A 314 -21.17 7.17 -13.13
CA ASP A 314 -20.49 6.24 -12.23
C ASP A 314 -20.37 4.86 -12.90
N MET A 315 -19.14 4.37 -13.10
CA MET A 315 -18.78 3.12 -13.79
C MET A 315 -19.18 1.83 -13.04
N THR A 316 -19.88 1.94 -11.92
CA THR A 316 -20.24 0.81 -11.05
C THR A 316 -21.33 -0.12 -11.60
N ASP A 317 -22.05 0.28 -12.65
CA ASP A 317 -23.17 -0.49 -13.22
C ASP A 317 -22.76 -1.54 -14.28
N MET A 318 -21.48 -1.65 -14.68
CA MET A 318 -21.02 -2.66 -15.66
C MET A 318 -20.51 -3.99 -15.05
N ILE A 319 -20.05 -4.00 -13.80
CA ILE A 319 -19.45 -5.21 -13.18
C ILE A 319 -20.52 -6.22 -12.71
N SER A 320 -21.74 -5.77 -12.42
CA SER A 320 -22.79 -6.60 -11.81
C SER A 320 -23.49 -7.60 -12.75
N LYS A 321 -23.01 -7.79 -13.99
CA LYS A 321 -23.61 -8.71 -14.98
C LYS A 321 -22.80 -9.95 -15.34
N LYS A 322 -21.61 -10.17 -14.80
CA LYS A 322 -20.78 -11.34 -15.15
C LYS A 322 -20.57 -12.28 -13.96
N GLY A 323 -21.66 -12.89 -13.49
CA GLY A 323 -21.61 -13.85 -12.38
C GLY A 323 -22.81 -14.79 -12.37
N ARG A 324 -22.89 -15.70 -13.35
CA ARG A 324 -23.87 -16.80 -13.32
C ARG A 324 -23.21 -18.12 -13.69
N GLY A 325 -23.03 -18.95 -12.66
CA GLY A 325 -23.26 -20.39 -12.70
C GLY A 325 -22.02 -21.27 -12.86
N SER A 326 -21.50 -21.76 -11.73
CA SER A 326 -20.97 -23.12 -11.69
C SER A 326 -21.89 -23.96 -10.79
N LYS A 327 -22.42 -25.03 -11.36
CA LYS A 327 -23.26 -26.02 -10.69
C LYS A 327 -22.33 -27.08 -10.10
N ASP A 328 -22.21 -27.13 -8.78
CA ASP A 328 -22.01 -28.38 -8.05
C ASP A 328 -22.13 -28.14 -6.55
N THR A 329 -23.35 -28.22 -6.04
CA THR A 329 -23.64 -28.40 -4.61
C THR A 329 -24.56 -29.61 -4.47
N LYS A 330 -24.08 -30.65 -3.78
CA LYS A 330 -24.92 -31.76 -3.34
C LYS A 330 -25.44 -31.44 -1.94
N GLU A 331 -26.76 -31.32 -1.82
CA GLU A 331 -27.47 -31.18 -0.54
C GLU A 331 -27.51 -32.51 0.21
N ASN A 332 -27.41 -32.47 1.55
CA ASN A 332 -27.73 -33.58 2.44
C ASN A 332 -28.84 -33.13 3.42
N GLU A 333 -29.70 -34.06 3.83
CA GLU A 333 -31.05 -33.85 4.40
C GLU A 333 -31.15 -33.20 5.81
N GLU A 334 -30.12 -32.55 6.35
CA GLU A 334 -30.18 -31.88 7.67
C GLU A 334 -29.81 -30.38 7.67
N GLY A 335 -29.80 -29.71 6.51
CA GLY A 335 -30.03 -28.27 6.44
C GLY A 335 -28.97 -27.34 7.03
N GLY A 336 -27.69 -27.71 6.99
CA GLY A 336 -26.57 -26.81 7.26
C GLY A 336 -25.58 -26.77 6.08
N GLU A 337 -25.26 -25.58 5.57
CA GLU A 337 -24.15 -25.38 4.63
C GLU A 337 -22.83 -25.42 5.39
N GLN A 338 -22.10 -26.52 5.29
CA GLN A 338 -20.67 -26.51 5.58
C GLN A 338 -19.94 -26.07 4.31
N GLY A 339 -19.01 -25.13 4.48
CA GLY A 339 -18.18 -24.56 3.40
C GLY A 339 -17.43 -25.62 2.58
N PRO A 340 -16.80 -25.20 1.47
CA PRO A 340 -16.21 -26.11 0.49
C PRO A 340 -15.25 -27.10 1.17
N SER A 341 -15.47 -28.38 0.90
CA SER A 341 -14.68 -29.50 1.39
C SER A 341 -13.18 -29.27 1.27
N ASN A 342 -12.44 -29.56 2.35
CA ASN A 342 -10.98 -29.46 2.61
C ASN A 342 -9.99 -30.01 1.56
N GLN A 343 -10.37 -30.23 0.31
CA GLN A 343 -9.48 -30.72 -0.75
C GLN A 343 -9.14 -29.68 -1.84
N LEU A 344 -9.80 -28.51 -1.86
CA LEU A 344 -9.57 -27.50 -2.90
C LEU A 344 -8.57 -26.40 -2.53
N LEU A 345 -8.09 -26.37 -1.28
CA LEU A 345 -7.03 -25.47 -0.81
C LEU A 345 -5.89 -26.31 -0.22
N SER A 346 -5.04 -26.88 -1.07
CA SER A 346 -3.75 -27.36 -0.59
C SER A 346 -2.91 -26.15 -0.20
N LEU A 347 -2.80 -25.88 1.10
CA LEU A 347 -1.94 -24.82 1.64
C LEU A 347 -0.50 -25.06 1.16
N SER A 348 0.05 -24.18 0.34
CA SER A 348 1.43 -24.22 -0.13
C SER A 348 2.27 -23.13 0.56
N GLY A 349 3.54 -23.41 0.86
CA GLY A 349 4.45 -22.47 1.52
C GLY A 349 4.47 -22.64 3.05
N ILE A 350 4.47 -21.53 3.80
CA ILE A 350 4.62 -21.51 5.27
C ILE A 350 3.51 -22.30 5.99
N ASN A 351 2.32 -22.37 5.39
CA ASN A 351 1.13 -22.98 5.99
C ASN A 351 0.93 -24.47 5.62
N GLN A 352 1.92 -25.11 5.01
CA GLN A 352 1.82 -26.48 4.50
C GLN A 352 1.53 -27.54 5.58
N TYR A 353 1.87 -27.24 6.83
CA TYR A 353 1.78 -28.16 7.97
C TYR A 353 0.73 -27.77 9.01
N VAL A 354 -0.20 -26.88 8.65
CA VAL A 354 -1.25 -26.39 9.55
C VAL A 354 -2.37 -27.43 9.64
N ASP A 355 -2.69 -27.88 10.86
CA ASP A 355 -3.85 -28.73 11.15
C ASP A 355 -4.90 -27.92 11.92
N ILE A 356 -6.16 -28.00 11.50
CA ILE A 356 -7.26 -27.20 12.06
C ILE A 356 -8.14 -28.11 12.92
N LYS A 357 -8.17 -27.82 14.23
CA LYS A 357 -9.06 -28.48 15.20
C LYS A 357 -10.20 -27.54 15.60
N TRP A 358 -11.43 -27.93 15.27
CA TRP A 358 -12.63 -27.22 15.70
C TRP A 358 -13.05 -27.68 17.10
N ASN A 359 -13.12 -26.75 18.05
CA ASN A 359 -13.55 -27.01 19.42
C ASN A 359 -14.78 -26.16 19.75
N VAL A 360 -15.97 -26.76 19.73
CA VAL A 360 -17.20 -26.06 20.12
C VAL A 360 -17.29 -26.06 21.66
N PRO A 361 -17.18 -24.90 22.34
CA PRO A 361 -17.20 -24.85 23.79
C PRO A 361 -18.59 -25.18 24.35
N GLU A 362 -18.63 -25.96 25.44
CA GLU A 362 -19.87 -26.19 26.18
C GLU A 362 -20.23 -24.95 27.02
N ILE A 363 -21.38 -24.34 26.72
CA ILE A 363 -21.84 -23.12 27.39
C ILE A 363 -22.33 -23.46 28.81
N GLN A 364 -21.53 -23.12 29.82
CA GLN A 364 -21.90 -23.25 31.23
C GLN A 364 -22.81 -22.09 31.70
N PRO A 365 -23.66 -22.31 32.73
CA PRO A 365 -24.56 -21.28 33.27
C PRO A 365 -23.84 -20.01 33.77
N GLU A 366 -22.62 -20.13 34.27
CA GLU A 366 -21.83 -19.02 34.82
C GLU A 366 -21.48 -17.97 33.76
N TYR A 367 -21.25 -18.40 32.51
CA TYR A 367 -20.95 -17.49 31.39
C TYR A 367 -22.15 -16.62 30.98
N PHE A 368 -23.39 -17.05 31.26
CA PHE A 368 -24.56 -16.21 31.01
C PHE A 368 -24.62 -15.02 31.95
N GLU A 369 -24.21 -15.18 33.20
CA GLU A 369 -24.19 -14.09 34.17
C GLU A 369 -23.08 -13.10 33.85
N ALA A 370 -21.88 -13.59 33.51
CA ALA A 370 -20.76 -12.77 33.08
C ALA A 370 -21.10 -11.96 31.81
N TYR A 371 -21.72 -12.59 30.82
CA TYR A 371 -22.18 -11.91 29.60
C TYR A 371 -23.16 -10.77 29.91
N ARG A 372 -24.15 -11.00 30.79
CA ARG A 372 -25.13 -9.97 31.16
C ARG A 372 -24.49 -8.80 31.89
N GLN A 373 -23.48 -9.03 32.72
CA GLN A 373 -22.75 -7.96 33.38
C GLN A 373 -22.05 -7.07 32.35
N VAL A 374 -21.30 -7.66 31.43
CA VAL A 374 -20.62 -6.91 30.34
C VAL A 374 -21.62 -6.17 29.45
N GLN A 375 -22.73 -6.82 29.08
CA GLN A 375 -23.80 -6.18 28.31
C GLN A 375 -24.37 -4.94 29.02
N SER A 376 -24.47 -4.97 30.36
CA SER A 376 -24.97 -3.84 31.13
C SER A 376 -23.96 -2.69 31.21
N GLU A 377 -22.66 -2.99 31.24
CA GLU A 377 -21.59 -1.99 31.25
C GLU A 377 -21.54 -1.21 29.94
N VAL A 378 -21.73 -1.91 28.82
CA VAL A 378 -21.55 -1.37 27.45
C VAL A 378 -22.87 -0.90 26.83
N GLN A 379 -23.95 -0.83 27.62
CA GLN A 379 -25.30 -0.56 27.14
C GLN A 379 -25.45 0.83 26.49
N TYR A 380 -24.69 1.81 26.95
CA TYR A 380 -24.75 3.18 26.45
C TYR A 380 -24.16 3.25 25.03
N GLU A 381 -22.99 2.68 24.85
CA GLU A 381 -22.25 2.58 23.59
C GLU A 381 -23.04 1.79 22.55
N ILE A 382 -23.71 0.71 22.95
CA ILE A 382 -24.61 -0.08 22.08
C ILE A 382 -25.72 0.83 21.51
N LYS A 383 -26.36 1.65 22.35
CA LYS A 383 -27.45 2.53 21.90
C LYS A 383 -26.96 3.60 20.94
N ASP A 384 -25.80 4.20 21.24
CA ASP A 384 -25.20 5.23 20.39
C ASP A 384 -24.84 4.65 19.02
N LEU A 385 -24.21 3.47 18.95
CA LEU A 385 -23.89 2.81 17.67
C LEU A 385 -25.14 2.45 16.87
N ILE A 386 -26.17 1.90 17.51
CA ILE A 386 -27.45 1.61 16.84
C ILE A 386 -28.05 2.90 16.25
N GLN A 387 -27.98 4.02 16.97
CA GLN A 387 -28.51 5.29 16.48
C GLN A 387 -27.69 5.84 15.31
N ILE A 388 -26.36 5.72 15.35
CA ILE A 388 -25.47 6.12 14.26
C ILE A 388 -25.78 5.31 13.00
N ILE A 389 -25.83 3.97 13.11
CA ILE A 389 -26.12 3.08 11.98
C ILE A 389 -27.50 3.41 11.39
N LYS A 390 -28.54 3.58 12.23
CA LYS A 390 -29.87 4.00 11.77
C LYS A 390 -29.84 5.33 11.03
N LYS A 391 -29.13 6.33 11.56
CA LYS A 391 -29.03 7.66 10.94
C LYS A 391 -28.28 7.61 9.61
N THR A 392 -27.26 6.78 9.49
CA THR A 392 -26.51 6.57 8.24
C THR A 392 -27.42 5.93 7.19
N ILE A 393 -28.16 4.88 7.56
CA ILE A 393 -29.15 4.23 6.69
C ILE A 393 -30.22 5.24 6.24
N ASP A 394 -30.78 6.01 7.17
CA ASP A 394 -31.80 7.02 6.85
C ASP A 394 -31.26 8.11 5.92
N ARG A 395 -29.98 8.50 6.05
CA ARG A 395 -29.32 9.46 5.18
C ARG A 395 -29.14 8.93 3.76
N GLU A 396 -28.65 7.69 3.61
CA GLU A 396 -28.55 7.05 2.29
C GLU A 396 -29.93 6.93 1.61
N TYR A 397 -30.99 6.68 2.38
CA TYR A 397 -32.35 6.71 1.85
C TYR A 397 -32.82 8.11 1.42
N GLN A 398 -32.42 9.17 2.13
CA GLN A 398 -32.74 10.54 1.72
C GLN A 398 -31.97 10.98 0.48
N ASP A 399 -30.77 10.43 0.27
CA ASP A 399 -29.97 10.65 -0.93
C ASP A 399 -30.50 9.91 -2.17
N VAL A 400 -31.58 9.11 -2.03
CA VAL A 400 -32.32 8.56 -3.17
C VAL A 400 -32.89 9.70 -4.02
N ARG A 401 -32.24 9.92 -5.17
CA ARG A 401 -32.60 10.95 -6.15
C ARG A 401 -33.98 10.66 -6.75
N THR A 402 -35.00 11.27 -6.16
CA THR A 402 -36.34 11.41 -6.75
C THR A 402 -36.41 12.73 -7.52
N HIS A 403 -37.26 12.84 -8.55
CA HIS A 403 -37.39 14.05 -9.37
C HIS A 403 -36.23 14.26 -10.38
N LEU A 404 -35.82 13.17 -11.04
CA LEU A 404 -34.89 13.21 -12.17
C LEU A 404 -35.62 13.56 -13.47
N THR A 405 -34.85 14.05 -14.46
CA THR A 405 -35.32 14.34 -15.83
C THR A 405 -35.31 13.10 -16.73
N LYS A 406 -34.57 12.05 -16.36
CA LYS A 406 -34.51 10.74 -17.05
C LYS A 406 -34.53 9.60 -16.02
N GLY A 407 -35.11 8.45 -16.36
CA GLY A 407 -35.21 7.28 -15.49
C GLY A 407 -36.54 6.54 -15.62
N ARG A 408 -37.01 5.88 -14.56
CA ARG A 408 -38.35 5.26 -14.52
C ARG A 408 -39.39 6.26 -14.06
N LEU A 409 -40.58 6.24 -14.67
CA LEU A 409 -41.67 7.14 -14.33
C LEU A 409 -42.21 6.83 -12.93
N GLN A 410 -42.31 7.85 -12.08
CA GLN A 410 -42.93 7.73 -10.76
C GLN A 410 -44.44 7.45 -10.89
N ARG A 411 -44.99 6.61 -10.01
CA ARG A 411 -46.43 6.31 -9.98
C ARG A 411 -47.28 7.51 -9.53
N ASN A 412 -46.68 8.44 -8.80
CA ASN A 412 -47.31 9.67 -8.34
C ASN A 412 -47.02 10.80 -9.33
N LEU A 413 -48.02 11.17 -10.15
CA LEU A 413 -47.89 12.19 -11.19
C LEU A 413 -48.31 13.59 -10.73
N VAL A 414 -48.45 13.83 -9.42
CA VAL A 414 -48.86 15.15 -8.89
C VAL A 414 -47.93 16.26 -9.37
N ASN A 415 -46.62 16.01 -9.46
CA ASN A 415 -45.63 16.97 -9.95
C ASN A 415 -45.79 17.33 -11.43
N TRP A 416 -46.50 16.51 -12.22
CA TRP A 416 -46.82 16.83 -13.62
C TRP A 416 -47.80 18.00 -13.73
N PHE A 417 -48.65 18.19 -12.72
CA PHE A 417 -49.68 19.22 -12.72
C PHE A 417 -49.27 20.51 -12.02
N ILE A 418 -48.23 20.46 -11.18
CA ILE A 418 -47.84 21.57 -10.29
C ILE A 418 -46.59 22.30 -10.79
N ASP A 419 -45.67 21.60 -11.47
CA ASP A 419 -44.34 22.11 -11.75
C ASP A 419 -44.10 22.34 -13.25
N ASP A 420 -43.44 23.45 -13.60
CA ASP A 420 -43.13 23.82 -15.00
C ASP A 420 -41.97 22.98 -15.57
N GLN A 421 -41.22 22.29 -14.71
CA GLN A 421 -40.14 21.37 -15.10
C GLN A 421 -40.57 19.92 -14.84
N TYR A 422 -40.66 19.11 -15.91
CA TYR A 422 -41.08 17.71 -15.87
C TYR A 422 -40.05 16.78 -15.23
N LYS A 423 -39.89 16.87 -13.91
CA LYS A 423 -39.03 16.01 -13.10
C LYS A 423 -39.80 14.82 -12.54
N LEU A 424 -40.14 13.88 -13.43
CA LEU A 424 -41.06 12.77 -13.15
C LEU A 424 -40.36 11.43 -12.92
N PHE A 425 -39.03 11.39 -13.01
CA PHE A 425 -38.29 10.14 -13.06
C PHE A 425 -37.54 9.84 -11.76
N TYR A 426 -37.25 8.56 -11.53
CA TYR A 426 -36.38 8.07 -10.45
C TYR A 426 -35.48 6.93 -10.96
N LYS A 427 -34.30 6.74 -10.37
CA LYS A 427 -33.44 5.56 -10.60
C LYS A 427 -33.91 4.45 -9.64
N LYS A 428 -34.11 3.23 -10.13
CA LYS A 428 -34.49 2.09 -9.26
C LYS A 428 -33.24 1.70 -8.46
N ALA A 429 -33.10 2.22 -7.26
CA ALA A 429 -32.16 1.65 -6.29
C ALA A 429 -32.75 0.30 -5.82
N ASP A 430 -32.05 -0.80 -6.08
CA ASP A 430 -32.33 -2.09 -5.43
C ASP A 430 -31.77 -2.05 -4.01
N GLN A 431 -32.33 -1.19 -3.16
CA GLN A 431 -32.02 -1.17 -1.74
C GLN A 431 -33.16 -1.85 -1.00
N SER A 432 -32.92 -3.10 -0.59
CA SER A 432 -33.74 -3.77 0.41
C SER A 432 -33.76 -2.93 1.70
N ARG A 433 -34.90 -2.91 2.39
CA ARG A 433 -35.03 -2.27 3.72
C ARG A 433 -34.20 -2.95 4.81
N THR A 434 -33.64 -4.11 4.48
CA THR A 434 -32.92 -4.99 5.38
C THR A 434 -31.47 -5.07 4.92
N PHE A 435 -30.57 -4.91 5.87
CA PHE A 435 -29.13 -5.07 5.69
C PHE A 435 -28.87 -6.54 5.34
N ASP A 436 -28.49 -6.80 4.08
CA ASP A 436 -28.17 -8.13 3.58
C ASP A 436 -26.65 -8.31 3.56
N ALA A 437 -26.08 -8.47 4.75
CA ALA A 437 -24.66 -8.75 4.91
C ALA A 437 -24.45 -9.80 6.00
N THR A 438 -23.31 -10.46 5.91
CA THR A 438 -22.84 -11.46 6.87
C THR A 438 -21.48 -11.04 7.39
N PHE A 439 -21.33 -10.95 8.71
CA PHE A 439 -20.04 -10.62 9.34
C PHE A 439 -19.45 -11.82 10.06
N THR A 440 -18.14 -12.02 9.95
CA THR A 440 -17.41 -13.01 10.75
C THR A 440 -16.32 -12.27 11.52
N LEU A 441 -16.34 -12.38 12.85
CA LEU A 441 -15.36 -11.78 13.74
C LEU A 441 -14.37 -12.85 14.20
N LEU A 442 -13.08 -12.67 13.89
CA LEU A 442 -12.01 -13.57 14.29
C LEU A 442 -11.22 -12.95 15.46
N ILE A 443 -11.10 -13.67 16.58
CA ILE A 443 -10.49 -13.18 17.83
C ILE A 443 -9.26 -14.02 18.18
N ASP A 444 -8.13 -13.36 18.42
CA ASP A 444 -6.94 -14.02 18.96
C ASP A 444 -7.12 -14.33 20.46
N ALA A 445 -7.07 -15.62 20.81
CA ALA A 445 -7.15 -16.12 22.18
C ALA A 445 -5.79 -16.61 22.71
N SER A 446 -4.67 -16.19 22.09
CA SER A 446 -3.32 -16.53 22.51
C SER A 446 -2.94 -15.91 23.86
N ALA A 447 -1.89 -16.45 24.50
CA ALA A 447 -1.38 -15.96 25.78
C ALA A 447 -0.96 -14.48 25.75
N SER A 448 -0.62 -13.94 24.56
CA SER A 448 -0.24 -12.53 24.37
C SER A 448 -1.39 -11.55 24.65
N MET A 449 -2.62 -12.03 24.57
CA MET A 449 -3.83 -11.23 24.75
C MET A 449 -4.30 -11.15 26.22
N HIS A 450 -3.66 -11.85 27.15
CA HIS A 450 -4.13 -11.99 28.53
C HIS A 450 -4.43 -10.65 29.23
N ASP A 451 -3.56 -9.65 29.03
CA ASP A 451 -3.72 -8.31 29.63
C ASP A 451 -4.82 -7.46 28.95
N LYS A 452 -5.31 -7.86 27.78
CA LYS A 452 -6.29 -7.13 26.96
C LYS A 452 -7.64 -7.83 26.80
N MET A 453 -7.75 -9.09 27.25
CA MET A 453 -8.95 -9.91 27.08
C MET A 453 -10.22 -9.25 27.63
N GLU A 454 -10.15 -8.57 28.78
CA GLU A 454 -11.33 -7.90 29.37
C GLU A 454 -11.88 -6.79 28.45
N GLU A 455 -11.01 -6.02 27.81
CA GLU A 455 -11.41 -4.97 26.87
C GLU A 455 -11.92 -5.57 25.55
N THR A 456 -11.28 -6.62 25.06
CA THR A 456 -11.71 -7.36 23.86
C THR A 456 -13.11 -7.96 24.05
N ILE A 457 -13.40 -8.58 25.19
CA ILE A 457 -14.73 -9.14 25.50
C ILE A 457 -15.80 -8.03 25.46
N LYS A 458 -15.52 -6.85 26.02
CA LYS A 458 -16.44 -5.70 25.95
C LYS A 458 -16.72 -5.27 24.52
N GLY A 459 -15.68 -5.20 23.68
CA GLY A 459 -15.81 -4.87 22.26
C GLY A 459 -16.60 -5.91 21.46
N VAL A 460 -16.40 -7.20 21.75
CA VAL A 460 -17.13 -8.29 21.10
C VAL A 460 -18.61 -8.27 21.48
N VAL A 461 -18.95 -8.04 22.76
CA VAL A 461 -20.34 -7.91 23.21
C VAL A 461 -21.02 -6.70 22.58
N LEU A 462 -20.32 -5.56 22.49
CA LEU A 462 -20.79 -4.36 21.77
C LEU A 462 -21.15 -4.69 20.31
N PHE A 463 -20.24 -5.37 19.59
CA PHE A 463 -20.43 -5.74 18.19
C PHE A 463 -21.58 -6.74 18.00
N HIS A 464 -21.64 -7.78 18.84
CA HIS A 464 -22.71 -8.79 18.80
C HIS A 464 -24.09 -8.16 19.00
N GLU A 465 -24.28 -7.35 20.05
CA GLU A 465 -25.58 -6.77 20.38
C GLU A 465 -26.02 -5.70 19.37
N THR A 466 -25.09 -4.94 18.81
CA THR A 466 -25.39 -3.95 17.75
C THR A 466 -25.86 -4.64 16.46
N LEU A 467 -25.15 -5.66 15.97
CA LEU A 467 -25.55 -6.41 14.77
C LEU A 467 -26.85 -7.19 14.96
N LYS A 468 -27.03 -7.79 16.14
CA LYS A 468 -28.27 -8.47 16.52
C LYS A 468 -29.47 -7.52 16.52
N SER A 469 -29.31 -6.28 17.01
CA SER A 469 -30.36 -5.25 16.94
C SER A 469 -30.75 -4.91 15.49
N HIS A 470 -29.84 -5.05 14.54
CA HIS A 470 -30.07 -4.78 13.12
C HIS A 470 -30.47 -6.02 12.31
N ASN A 471 -30.65 -7.16 12.97
CA ASN A 471 -30.98 -8.45 12.36
C ASN A 471 -29.97 -8.89 11.29
N VAL A 472 -28.69 -8.55 11.50
CA VAL A 472 -27.58 -8.92 10.63
C VAL A 472 -27.02 -10.27 11.09
N LYS A 473 -26.90 -11.21 10.16
CA LYS A 473 -26.30 -12.52 10.44
C LYS A 473 -24.81 -12.33 10.71
N HIS A 474 -24.31 -12.91 11.79
CA HIS A 474 -22.90 -12.83 12.11
C HIS A 474 -22.42 -14.03 12.91
N GLU A 475 -21.13 -14.30 12.80
CA GLU A 475 -20.42 -15.38 13.45
C GLU A 475 -19.19 -14.83 14.19
N ILE A 476 -18.84 -15.43 15.33
CA ILE A 476 -17.70 -15.03 16.15
C ILE A 476 -16.87 -16.30 16.36
N LEU A 477 -15.60 -16.25 15.96
CA LEU A 477 -14.66 -17.36 16.02
C LEU A 477 -13.44 -16.92 16.84
N ALA A 478 -13.04 -17.73 17.79
CA ALA A 478 -11.77 -17.55 18.51
C ALA A 478 -10.72 -18.50 17.93
N PHE A 479 -9.49 -18.02 17.74
CA PHE A 479 -8.37 -18.85 17.32
C PHE A 479 -7.26 -18.83 18.38
N ASN A 480 -6.62 -19.98 18.59
CA ASN A 480 -5.44 -20.11 19.44
C ASN A 480 -4.47 -21.11 18.81
N GLU A 481 -3.19 -20.78 18.82
CA GLU A 481 -2.10 -21.65 18.38
C GLU A 481 -1.51 -22.37 19.60
N ASP A 482 -1.52 -23.70 19.61
CA ASP A 482 -0.87 -24.45 20.67
C ASP A 482 0.64 -24.57 20.40
N ALA A 483 1.38 -23.53 20.80
CA ALA A 483 2.82 -23.43 20.63
C ALA A 483 3.61 -24.53 21.37
N PHE A 484 2.99 -25.30 22.28
CA PHE A 484 3.66 -26.40 22.97
C PHE A 484 3.67 -27.72 22.17
N GLU A 485 2.69 -27.93 21.30
CA GLU A 485 2.60 -29.10 20.40
C GLU A 485 3.08 -28.79 18.97
N ALA A 486 3.50 -27.55 18.70
CA ALA A 486 3.97 -27.12 17.39
C ALA A 486 5.40 -27.59 17.08
N ASP A 487 5.57 -28.28 15.95
CA ASP A 487 6.86 -28.73 15.39
C ASP A 487 6.99 -28.24 13.92
N ALA A 488 8.18 -28.36 13.33
CA ALA A 488 8.45 -27.90 11.95
C ALA A 488 7.57 -28.58 10.87
N GLU A 489 6.96 -29.72 11.20
CA GLU A 489 6.08 -30.49 10.31
C GLU A 489 4.62 -30.55 10.80
N TYR A 490 4.27 -29.85 11.89
CA TYR A 490 2.90 -29.86 12.43
C TYR A 490 2.61 -28.62 13.28
N GLN A 491 1.66 -27.79 12.83
CA GLN A 491 1.21 -26.58 13.51
C GLN A 491 -0.28 -26.69 13.86
N PRO A 492 -0.63 -27.01 15.11
CA PRO A 492 -2.03 -27.15 15.52
C PRO A 492 -2.70 -25.79 15.76
N ASN A 493 -3.68 -25.46 14.91
CA ASN A 493 -4.56 -24.31 15.09
C ASN A 493 -5.92 -24.76 15.64
N ILE A 494 -6.26 -24.26 16.82
CA ILE A 494 -7.54 -24.53 17.46
C ILE A 494 -8.48 -23.36 17.19
N ILE A 495 -9.62 -23.64 16.55
CA ILE A 495 -10.70 -22.66 16.31
C ILE A 495 -11.88 -23.05 17.20
N GLY A 496 -12.44 -22.10 17.95
CA GLY A 496 -13.56 -22.35 18.86
C GLY A 496 -14.58 -21.23 18.96
#